data_AF-A0A953H3N4-F1
#
_entry.id   AF-A0A953H3N4-F1
#
_cell.length_a   1.000
_cell.length_b   1.000
_cell.length_c   1.000
_cell.angle_alpha   90.00
_cell.angle_beta   90.00
_cell.angle_gamma   90.00
#
_symmetry.space_group_name_H-M   'P 1'
#
loop_
_entity.id
_entity.type
_entity.pdbx_description
1 polymer ?
#
loop_
_entity_poly.entity_id
_entity_poly.type
_entity_poly.pdbx_seq_one_letter_code
_entity_poly.pdbx_strand_id
1 'polypeptide(L)'
;MPSIDEIRAQIQALQKQEREILLKEKDAVISQIKKQIAEYNLTASNLGFTAKKSAGSQKTKVTSSSGKLTKYKKGDETWSGGRGPKPKWVKAVLDAGEDIEKYKVN
;
A
#
# COMPACT_ATOMS: atom_id res chain seq x y z
N MET A 1 -17.07 39.59 38.74
CA MET A 1 -15.95 38.63 38.64
C MET A 1 -16.50 37.40 37.95
N PRO A 2 -15.92 36.96 36.81
CA PRO A 2 -16.37 35.75 36.15
C PRO A 2 -16.29 34.56 37.10
N SER A 3 -17.28 33.68 37.06
CA SER A 3 -17.32 32.48 37.88
C SER A 3 -16.23 31.50 37.44
N ILE A 4 -15.74 30.66 38.37
CA ILE A 4 -14.77 29.60 38.07
C ILE A 4 -15.28 28.70 36.93
N ASP A 5 -16.58 28.45 36.86
CA ASP A 5 -17.18 27.64 35.81
C ASP A 5 -17.18 28.33 34.44
N GLU A 6 -17.37 29.66 34.40
CA GLU A 6 -17.27 30.45 33.17
C GLU A 6 -15.84 30.46 32.63
N ILE A 7 -14.85 30.61 33.52
CA ILE A 7 -13.42 30.54 33.17
C ILE A 7 -13.08 29.15 32.60
N ARG A 8 -13.58 28.08 33.22
CA ARG A 8 -13.38 26.70 32.72
C ARG A 8 -14.01 26.48 31.34
N ALA A 9 -15.22 26.98 31.12
CA ALA A 9 -15.89 26.88 29.83
C ALA A 9 -15.11 27.63 28.73
N GLN A 10 -14.57 28.82 29.03
CA GLN A 10 -13.71 29.55 28.11
C GLN A 10 -12.41 28.81 27.78
N ILE A 11 -11.75 28.20 28.77
CA ILE A 11 -10.54 27.39 28.53
C ILE A 11 -10.85 26.23 27.57
N GLN A 12 -11.96 25.51 27.77
CA GLN A 12 -12.34 24.41 26.88
C GLN A 12 -12.64 24.89 25.45
N ALA A 13 -13.32 26.04 25.32
CA ALA A 13 -13.58 26.63 24.01
C ALA A 13 -12.29 27.01 23.29
N LEU A 14 -11.35 27.66 23.99
CA LEU A 14 -10.04 28.03 23.45
C LEU A 14 -9.21 26.81 23.05
N GLN A 15 -9.20 25.75 23.86
CA GLN A 15 -8.53 24.49 23.52
C GLN A 15 -9.12 23.80 22.30
N LYS A 16 -10.43 23.93 22.08
CA LYS A 16 -11.08 23.42 20.87
C LYS A 16 -10.65 24.23 19.65
N GLN A 17 -10.65 25.56 19.76
CA GLN A 17 -10.20 26.46 18.70
C GLN A 17 -8.72 26.24 18.34
N GLU A 18 -7.85 26.07 19.33
CA GLU A 18 -6.44 25.75 19.12
C GLU A 18 -6.28 24.49 18.28
N ARG A 19 -6.99 23.41 18.62
CA ARG A 19 -6.94 22.16 17.86
C ARG A 19 -7.43 22.34 16.42
N GLU A 20 -8.50 23.09 16.21
CA GLU A 20 -9.01 23.36 14.86
C GLU A 20 -8.03 24.18 14.01
N ILE A 21 -7.38 25.19 14.61
CA ILE A 21 -6.34 25.98 13.95
C ILE A 21 -5.13 25.11 13.62
N LEU A 22 -4.64 24.32 14.59
CA LEU A 22 -3.51 23.42 14.38
C LEU A 22 -3.77 22.41 13.26
N LEU A 23 -4.98 21.87 13.14
CA LEU A 23 -5.33 20.94 12.05
C LEU A 23 -5.27 21.64 10.69
N LYS A 24 -5.88 22.82 10.57
CA LYS A 24 -5.89 23.61 9.33
C LYS A 24 -4.47 24.02 8.92
N GLU A 25 -3.68 24.51 9.86
CA GLU A 25 -2.29 24.91 9.60
C GLU A 25 -1.43 23.69 9.21
N LYS A 26 -1.60 22.55 9.89
CA LYS A 26 -0.91 21.32 9.55
C LYS A 26 -1.21 20.87 8.12
N ASP A 27 -2.47 20.87 7.70
CA ASP A 27 -2.83 20.45 6.33
C ASP A 27 -2.25 21.38 5.26
N ALA A 28 -2.25 22.69 5.52
CA ALA A 28 -1.63 23.68 4.65
C ALA A 28 -0.11 23.46 4.54
N VAL A 29 0.57 23.29 5.68
CA VAL A 29 2.02 23.04 5.77
C VAL A 29 2.39 21.71 5.11
N ILE A 30 1.62 20.65 5.35
CA ILE A 30 1.82 19.34 4.69
C ILE A 30 1.71 19.48 3.17
N SER A 31 0.74 20.24 2.68
CA SER A 31 0.56 20.47 1.24
C SER A 31 1.74 21.24 0.64
N GLN A 32 2.26 22.25 1.34
CA GLN A 32 3.46 22.98 0.94
C GLN A 32 4.70 22.09 0.92
N ILE A 33 4.93 21.32 1.99
CA ILE A 33 6.06 20.39 2.09
C ILE A 33 5.97 19.33 0.99
N LYS A 34 4.78 18.81 0.68
CA LYS A 34 4.59 17.85 -0.43
C LYS A 34 4.99 18.43 -1.78
N LYS A 35 4.67 19.71 -2.05
CA LYS A 35 5.12 20.40 -3.27
C LYS A 35 6.64 20.51 -3.32
N GLN A 36 7.27 20.93 -2.22
CA GLN A 36 8.73 21.03 -2.12
C GLN A 36 9.40 19.66 -2.27
N ILE A 37 8.82 18.59 -1.71
CA ILE A 37 9.30 17.22 -1.90
C ILE A 37 9.28 16.82 -3.39
N ALA A 38 8.20 17.15 -4.11
CA ALA A 38 8.07 16.83 -5.52
C ALA A 38 9.01 17.65 -6.42
N GLU A 39 9.14 18.95 -6.15
CA GLU A 39 10.00 19.87 -6.91
C GLU A 39 11.48 19.50 -6.81
N TYR A 40 11.95 19.21 -5.60
CA TYR A 40 13.35 18.90 -5.33
C TYR A 40 13.66 17.40 -5.27
N ASN A 41 12.68 16.54 -5.62
CA ASN A 41 12.77 15.08 -5.49
C ASN A 41 13.35 14.63 -4.13
N LEU A 42 12.89 15.26 -3.05
CA LEU A 42 13.39 14.96 -1.70
C LEU A 42 12.91 13.59 -1.26
N THR A 43 13.83 12.77 -0.77
CA THR A 43 13.50 11.48 -0.16
C THR A 43 13.44 11.60 1.35
N ALA A 44 12.76 10.67 2.02
CA ALA A 44 12.76 10.58 3.49
C ALA A 44 14.19 10.57 4.06
N SER A 45 15.14 9.94 3.36
CA SER A 45 16.56 9.93 3.70
C SER A 45 17.19 11.33 3.68
N ASN A 46 16.87 12.16 2.69
CA ASN A 46 17.38 13.54 2.58
C ASN A 46 16.85 14.44 3.71
N LEU A 47 15.65 14.15 4.20
CA LEU A 47 15.02 14.87 5.31
C LEU A 47 15.43 14.33 6.69
N GLY A 48 16.39 13.39 6.74
CA GLY A 48 16.82 12.76 8.00
C GLY A 48 15.76 11.86 8.63
N PHE A 49 14.64 11.60 7.96
CA PHE A 49 13.67 10.58 8.35
C PHE A 49 14.27 9.21 8.04
N THR A 50 15.11 8.73 8.97
CA THR A 50 15.50 7.32 8.97
C THR A 50 14.22 6.53 9.23
N ALA A 51 13.71 5.90 8.17
CA ALA A 51 12.66 4.91 8.33
C ALA A 51 13.27 3.79 9.16
N LYS A 52 13.12 3.85 10.49
CA LYS A 52 13.11 2.65 11.31
C LYS A 52 12.02 1.82 10.65
N LYS A 53 12.45 0.80 9.93
CA LYS A 53 11.62 -0.05 9.08
C LYS A 53 10.60 -0.71 10.01
N SER A 54 9.52 0.02 10.31
CA SER A 54 8.36 -0.50 11.00
C SER A 54 7.87 -1.61 10.09
N ALA A 55 7.93 -2.83 10.60
CA ALA A 55 7.63 -4.06 9.89
C ALA A 55 6.13 -4.19 9.53
N GLY A 56 5.42 -3.09 9.26
CA GLY A 56 3.96 -3.09 9.16
C GLY A 56 3.33 -2.04 8.24
N SER A 57 4.09 -1.27 7.45
CA SER A 57 3.44 -0.43 6.43
C SER A 57 3.46 -1.16 5.09
N GLN A 58 2.30 -1.72 4.73
CA GLN A 58 2.03 -2.32 3.43
C GLN A 58 2.55 -1.39 2.34
N LYS A 59 3.61 -1.82 1.66
CA LYS A 59 3.93 -1.30 0.34
C LYS A 59 2.66 -1.44 -0.48
N THR A 60 2.09 -0.31 -0.88
CA THR A 60 1.23 -0.24 -2.05
C THR A 60 1.98 -0.99 -3.15
N LYS A 61 1.40 -2.12 -3.53
CA LYS A 61 1.94 -3.03 -4.51
C LYS A 61 1.94 -2.30 -5.84
N VAL A 62 3.01 -1.54 -6.10
CA VAL A 62 3.46 -1.25 -7.45
C VAL A 62 3.55 -2.62 -8.09
N THR A 63 2.67 -2.85 -9.06
CA THR A 63 2.63 -4.06 -9.87
C THR A 63 3.87 -4.07 -10.74
N SER A 64 5.04 -4.31 -10.14
CA SER A 64 6.16 -4.88 -10.85
C SER A 64 5.76 -6.33 -11.11
N SER A 65 5.47 -6.60 -12.37
CA SER A 65 5.31 -7.90 -13.00
C SER A 65 6.60 -8.72 -12.88
N SER A 66 7.03 -9.01 -11.65
CA SER A 66 8.02 -10.06 -11.40
C SER A 66 7.35 -11.39 -11.70
N GLY A 67 7.70 -11.90 -12.88
CA GLY A 67 7.24 -13.14 -13.49
C GLY A 67 6.87 -14.22 -12.51
N LYS A 68 5.57 -14.40 -12.29
CA LYS A 68 5.05 -15.73 -12.05
C LYS A 68 5.21 -16.45 -13.39
N LEU A 69 6.31 -17.19 -13.52
CA LEU A 69 6.62 -17.94 -14.74
C LEU A 69 5.44 -18.88 -15.01
N THR A 70 4.54 -18.43 -15.87
CA THR A 70 3.34 -19.15 -16.24
C THR A 70 3.81 -20.22 -17.19
N LYS A 71 4.19 -21.37 -16.64
CA LYS A 71 4.84 -22.42 -17.43
C LYS A 71 3.86 -23.11 -18.36
N TYR A 72 2.58 -23.19 -18.01
CA TYR A 72 1.54 -23.82 -18.82
C TYR A 72 0.25 -22.96 -18.87
N LYS A 73 -0.43 -22.91 -20.02
CA LYS A 73 -1.69 -22.18 -20.23
C LYS A 73 -2.66 -22.99 -21.09
N LYS A 74 -3.92 -23.08 -20.69
CA LYS A 74 -5.03 -23.67 -21.45
C LYS A 74 -6.21 -22.69 -21.43
N GLY A 75 -6.43 -21.98 -22.55
CA GLY A 75 -7.42 -20.90 -22.62
C GLY A 75 -7.08 -19.75 -21.65
N ASP A 76 -8.03 -19.38 -20.78
CA ASP A 76 -7.84 -18.37 -19.73
C ASP A 76 -7.17 -18.93 -18.46
N GLU A 77 -7.04 -20.25 -18.33
CA GLU A 77 -6.45 -20.89 -17.17
C GLU A 77 -4.93 -21.02 -17.31
N THR A 78 -4.20 -20.60 -16.28
CA THR A 78 -2.73 -20.57 -16.25
C THR A 78 -2.18 -21.34 -15.05
N TRP A 79 -1.10 -22.10 -15.26
CA TRP A 79 -0.44 -22.88 -14.22
C TRP A 79 1.07 -22.74 -14.29
N SER A 80 1.70 -22.43 -13.15
CA SER A 80 3.13 -22.16 -13.09
C SER A 80 4.01 -23.42 -12.97
N GLY A 81 3.43 -24.63 -13.01
CA GLY A 81 4.18 -25.89 -12.90
C GLY A 81 4.89 -26.09 -11.54
N GLY A 82 4.56 -25.29 -10.53
CA GLY A 82 5.24 -25.27 -9.23
C GLY A 82 4.59 -26.17 -8.17
N ARG A 83 5.19 -26.20 -6.96
CA ARG A 83 4.67 -26.92 -5.79
C ARG A 83 3.36 -26.29 -5.30
N GLY A 84 2.24 -26.91 -5.63
CA GLY A 84 0.89 -26.53 -5.23
C GLY A 84 -0.15 -27.49 -5.83
N PRO A 85 -1.42 -27.41 -5.40
CA PRO A 85 -2.47 -28.27 -5.91
C PRO A 85 -2.63 -28.10 -7.43
N LYS A 86 -2.57 -29.22 -8.16
CA LYS A 86 -2.76 -29.23 -9.62
C LYS A 86 -4.17 -28.70 -9.97
N PRO A 87 -4.30 -27.75 -10.92
CA PRO A 87 -5.59 -27.29 -11.43
C PRO A 87 -6.44 -28.44 -11.98
N LYS A 88 -7.76 -28.27 -12.02
CA LYS A 88 -8.68 -29.28 -12.55
C LYS A 88 -8.35 -29.65 -14.00
N TRP A 89 -8.04 -28.67 -14.85
CA TRP A 89 -7.66 -28.91 -16.25
C TRP A 89 -6.35 -29.68 -16.39
N VAL A 90 -5.36 -29.42 -15.52
CA VAL A 90 -4.07 -30.15 -15.50
C VAL A 90 -4.29 -31.61 -15.14
N LYS A 91 -5.17 -31.88 -14.18
CA LYS A 91 -5.57 -33.24 -13.83
C LYS A 91 -6.31 -33.92 -14.98
N ALA A 92 -7.25 -33.22 -15.63
CA ALA A 92 -8.00 -33.75 -16.77
C ALA A 92 -7.09 -34.08 -17.97
N VAL A 93 -6.09 -33.26 -18.28
CA VAL A 93 -5.09 -33.53 -19.33
C VAL A 93 -4.26 -34.76 -18.98
N LEU A 94 -3.82 -34.87 -17.73
CA LEU A 94 -3.05 -36.03 -17.26
C LEU A 94 -3.89 -37.33 -17.22
N ASP A 95 -5.18 -37.23 -16.87
CA ASP A 95 -6.13 -38.34 -16.82
C ASP A 95 -6.54 -38.81 -18.23
N ALA A 96 -6.66 -37.88 -19.18
CA ALA A 96 -6.87 -38.17 -20.60
C ALA A 96 -5.64 -38.78 -21.29
N GLY A 97 -4.52 -38.96 -20.59
CA GLY A 97 -3.26 -39.47 -21.16
C GLY A 97 -2.58 -38.47 -22.10
N GLU A 98 -2.96 -37.20 -22.05
CA GLU A 98 -2.37 -36.15 -22.87
C GLU A 98 -1.12 -35.55 -22.21
N ASP A 99 -0.16 -35.14 -23.03
CA ASP A 99 1.07 -34.51 -22.55
C ASP A 99 0.83 -33.03 -22.20
N ILE A 100 1.08 -32.68 -20.94
CA ILE A 100 0.95 -31.32 -20.45
C ILE A 100 1.98 -30.37 -21.07
N GLU A 101 3.08 -30.90 -21.62
CA GLU A 101 4.08 -30.10 -22.33
C GLU A 101 3.52 -29.37 -23.56
N LYS A 102 2.43 -29.87 -24.16
CA LYS A 102 1.72 -29.18 -25.23
C LYS A 102 1.14 -27.82 -24.81
N TYR A 103 0.82 -27.67 -23.53
CA TYR A 103 0.26 -26.44 -22.98
C TYR A 103 1.36 -25.50 -22.44
N LYS A 104 2.64 -25.82 -22.65
CA LYS A 104 3.74 -25.00 -22.16
C LYS A 104 3.78 -23.65 -22.88
N VAL A 105 3.80 -22.56 -22.10
CA VAL A 105 4.02 -21.22 -22.63
C VAL A 105 5.53 -21.06 -22.83
N ASN A 106 5.94 -20.71 -24.05
CA ASN A 106 7.33 -20.46 -24.41
C ASN A 106 7.73 -19.01 -24.09
#